data_AF-A0A183U6L4-F1
#
_entry.id   AF-A0A183U6L4-F1
#
_cell.length_a   1.000
_cell.length_b   1.000
_cell.length_c   1.000
_cell.angle_alpha   90.00
_cell.angle_beta   90.00
_cell.angle_gamma   90.00
#
_symmetry.space_group_name_H-M   'P 1'
#
loop_
_entity.id
_entity.type
_entity.pdbx_description
1 polymer ?
#
loop_
_entity_poly.entity_id
_entity_poly.type
_entity_poly.pdbx_seq_one_letter_code
_entity_poly.pdbx_strand_id
1 'polypeptide(L)'
;MREIPLYRYRDEMAQILNFEQQNWKYDEKTRDKPEAKSADYDVLVNSKPYFLYNATQSSRFRASALQYVWIDAGYGHGDQSKIPLHCHWKPTFANNVITVIKLTPEHDKISKYSINDLYRVDWSVVSGGFLAGDATTINRFYRFYYKTFLDLLDARKVDDDQVS
;
A
#
# COMPACT_ATOMS: atom_id res chain seq x y z
N MET A 1 -8.91 14.45 7.01
CA MET A 1 -9.03 13.83 5.66
C MET A 1 -8.73 14.80 4.52
N ARG A 2 -9.26 16.04 4.50
CA ARG A 2 -8.99 17.02 3.42
C ARG A 2 -7.51 17.42 3.21
N GLU A 3 -6.63 17.11 4.15
CA GLU A 3 -5.18 17.36 4.07
C GLU A 3 -4.39 16.19 3.46
N ILE A 4 -5.05 15.07 3.14
CA ILE A 4 -4.40 13.92 2.49
C ILE A 4 -4.28 14.24 0.99
N PRO A 5 -3.07 14.16 0.39
CA PRO A 5 -2.84 14.58 -0.99
C PRO A 5 -3.71 13.90 -2.05
N LEU A 6 -4.13 12.65 -1.81
CA LEU A 6 -4.99 11.91 -2.74
C LEU A 6 -6.49 12.23 -2.58
N TYR A 7 -6.90 12.87 -1.49
CA TYR A 7 -8.32 13.14 -1.22
C TYR A 7 -8.97 14.04 -2.28
N ARG A 8 -8.18 14.90 -2.95
CA ARG A 8 -8.65 15.71 -4.08
C ARG A 8 -9.14 14.89 -5.28
N TYR A 9 -8.76 13.61 -5.38
CA TYR A 9 -9.17 12.70 -6.47
C TYR A 9 -10.30 11.76 -6.04
N ARG A 10 -10.82 11.91 -4.82
CA ARG A 10 -11.83 11.01 -4.25
C ARG A 10 -13.07 10.87 -5.13
N ASP A 11 -13.51 11.96 -5.76
CA ASP A 11 -14.70 11.94 -6.62
C ASP A 11 -14.45 11.20 -7.94
N GLU A 12 -13.24 11.32 -8.50
CA GLU A 12 -12.82 10.56 -9.68
C GLU A 12 -12.74 9.06 -9.38
N MET A 13 -12.13 8.69 -8.26
CA MET A 13 -12.10 7.32 -7.76
C MET A 13 -13.52 6.76 -7.57
N ALA A 14 -14.42 7.54 -6.98
CA ALA A 14 -15.82 7.14 -6.79
C ALA A 14 -16.55 6.92 -8.12
N GLN A 15 -16.25 7.71 -9.15
CA GLN A 15 -16.81 7.50 -10.49
C GLN A 15 -16.32 6.19 -11.11
N ILE A 16 -15.04 5.86 -10.96
CA ILE A 16 -14.46 4.60 -11.43
C ILE A 16 -15.13 3.42 -10.72
N LEU A 17 -15.20 3.43 -9.39
CA LEU A 17 -15.85 2.38 -8.60
C LEU A 17 -17.33 2.22 -8.95
N ASN A 18 -18.07 3.32 -9.12
CA ASN A 18 -19.49 3.26 -9.50
C ASN A 18 -19.68 2.63 -10.90
N PHE A 19 -18.80 2.97 -11.85
CA PHE A 19 -18.84 2.38 -13.18
C PHE A 19 -18.58 0.87 -13.12
N GLU A 20 -17.62 0.44 -12.32
CA GLU A 20 -17.29 -0.97 -12.11
C GLU A 20 -18.44 -1.72 -11.43
N GLN A 21 -19.05 -1.16 -10.38
CA GLN A 21 -20.20 -1.73 -9.67
C GLN A 21 -21.43 -1.91 -10.58
N GLN A 22 -21.64 -1.02 -11.55
CA GLN A 22 -22.72 -1.13 -12.54
C GLN A 22 -22.42 -2.18 -13.62
N ASN A 23 -21.14 -2.41 -13.90
CA ASN A 23 -20.67 -3.34 -14.93
C ASN A 23 -19.93 -4.52 -14.30
N TRP A 24 -20.44 -5.02 -13.16
CA TRP A 24 -19.77 -6.05 -12.37
C TRP A 24 -19.67 -7.35 -13.17
N LYS A 25 -18.45 -7.88 -13.32
CA LYS A 25 -18.18 -9.12 -14.08
C LYS A 25 -17.44 -10.18 -13.25
N TYR A 26 -17.38 -10.00 -11.93
CA TYR A 26 -16.45 -10.73 -11.05
C TYR A 26 -17.20 -11.46 -9.93
N ASP A 27 -16.45 -12.18 -9.07
CA ASP A 27 -17.05 -12.91 -7.94
C ASP A 27 -17.90 -11.95 -7.09
N GLU A 28 -19.11 -12.38 -6.74
CA GLU A 28 -20.02 -11.59 -5.91
C GLU A 28 -19.41 -11.31 -4.53
N LYS A 29 -18.53 -12.18 -4.04
CA LYS A 29 -17.88 -12.03 -2.74
C LYS A 29 -16.94 -10.83 -2.67
N THR A 30 -16.30 -10.45 -3.78
CA THR A 30 -15.40 -9.28 -3.80
C THR A 30 -16.17 -7.98 -3.96
N ARG A 31 -17.42 -8.04 -4.42
CA ARG A 31 -18.28 -6.87 -4.60
C ARG A 31 -18.56 -6.11 -3.32
N ASP A 32 -18.64 -6.84 -2.21
CA ASP A 32 -18.96 -6.28 -0.89
C ASP A 32 -17.74 -5.80 -0.10
N LYS A 33 -16.53 -6.00 -0.63
CA LYS A 33 -15.30 -5.53 -0.01
C LYS A 33 -15.22 -3.99 0.00
N PRO A 34 -14.62 -3.38 1.04
CA PRO A 34 -14.37 -1.93 1.09
C PRO A 34 -13.65 -1.38 -0.15
N GLU A 35 -12.67 -2.13 -0.67
CA GLU A 35 -11.89 -1.85 -1.88
C GLU A 35 -12.79 -1.62 -3.11
N ALA A 36 -13.89 -2.36 -3.22
CA ALA A 36 -14.79 -2.27 -4.36
C ALA A 36 -15.90 -1.22 -4.21
N LYS A 37 -16.03 -0.59 -3.02
CA LYS A 37 -17.21 0.22 -2.65
C LYS A 37 -16.89 1.61 -2.13
N SER A 38 -15.69 1.82 -1.62
CA SER A 38 -15.38 3.00 -0.82
C SER A 38 -14.16 3.72 -1.37
N ALA A 39 -14.41 4.78 -2.15
CA ALA A 39 -13.36 5.69 -2.57
C ALA A 39 -12.58 6.28 -1.38
N ASP A 40 -13.25 6.48 -0.23
CA ASP A 40 -12.58 6.97 0.98
C ASP A 40 -11.62 5.92 1.58
N TYR A 41 -11.92 4.63 1.41
CA TYR A 41 -11.03 3.54 1.78
C TYR A 41 -9.82 3.49 0.84
N ASP A 42 -10.03 3.58 -0.47
CA ASP A 42 -8.94 3.58 -1.46
C ASP A 42 -8.02 4.79 -1.28
N VAL A 43 -8.57 5.97 -0.99
CA VAL A 43 -7.78 7.16 -0.63
C VAL A 43 -6.91 6.85 0.59
N LEU A 44 -7.46 6.22 1.62
CA LEU A 44 -6.74 5.92 2.85
C LEU A 44 -5.60 4.92 2.60
N VAL A 45 -5.89 3.81 1.92
CA VAL A 45 -4.93 2.73 1.65
C VAL A 45 -3.80 3.21 0.74
N ASN A 46 -4.12 3.90 -0.35
CA ASN A 46 -3.11 4.47 -1.25
C ASN A 46 -2.33 5.63 -0.61
N SER A 47 -2.76 6.15 0.55
CA SER A 47 -2.05 7.18 1.30
C SER A 47 -1.04 6.66 2.33
N LYS A 48 -0.86 5.34 2.48
CA LYS A 48 0.17 4.76 3.36
C LYS A 48 1.57 5.35 3.13
N PRO A 49 2.07 5.51 1.89
CA PRO A 49 3.39 6.10 1.65
C PRO A 49 3.45 7.57 2.10
N TYR A 50 2.35 8.31 1.95
CA TYR A 50 2.26 9.69 2.43
C TYR A 50 2.30 9.75 3.97
N PHE A 51 1.57 8.90 4.67
CA PHE A 51 1.59 8.88 6.13
C PHE A 51 2.97 8.54 6.68
N LEU A 52 3.64 7.56 6.07
CA LEU A 52 5.00 7.21 6.44
C LEU A 52 5.97 8.37 6.17
N TYR A 53 5.86 9.04 5.02
CA TYR A 53 6.64 10.25 4.74
C TYR A 53 6.34 11.36 5.74
N ASN A 54 5.08 11.64 6.05
CA ASN A 54 4.72 12.65 7.03
C ASN A 54 5.30 12.34 8.42
N ALA A 55 5.36 11.06 8.81
CA ALA A 55 6.04 10.63 10.04
C ALA A 55 7.54 10.96 10.02
N THR A 56 8.21 10.88 8.86
CA THR A 56 9.63 11.32 8.75
C THR A 56 9.82 12.80 9.05
N GLN A 57 8.79 13.62 8.79
CA GLN A 57 8.86 15.08 8.96
C GLN A 57 8.43 15.52 10.37
N SER A 58 7.43 14.83 10.94
CA SER A 58 6.73 15.24 12.17
C SER A 58 7.09 14.44 13.42
N SER A 59 7.79 13.30 13.27
CA SER A 59 8.12 12.44 14.41
C SER A 59 9.00 13.15 15.43
N ARG A 60 8.65 13.00 16.71
CA ARG A 60 9.48 13.46 17.84
C ARG A 60 10.85 12.77 17.89
N PHE A 61 10.98 11.61 17.26
CA PHE A 61 12.22 10.84 17.19
C PHE A 61 13.03 11.13 15.93
N ARG A 62 12.65 12.12 15.10
CA ARG A 62 13.31 12.40 13.81
C ARG A 62 14.84 12.55 13.89
N ALA A 63 15.36 13.09 14.99
CA ALA A 63 16.80 13.29 15.15
C ALA A 63 17.60 11.99 15.37
N SER A 64 16.95 10.93 15.86
CA SER A 64 17.59 9.65 16.22
C SER A 64 17.04 8.44 15.46
N ALA A 65 15.88 8.59 14.80
CA ALA A 65 15.27 7.54 14.01
C ALA A 65 16.10 7.26 12.75
N LEU A 66 16.70 6.07 12.70
CA LEU A 66 17.44 5.61 11.52
C LEU A 66 16.51 5.08 10.43
N GLN A 67 15.35 4.57 10.81
CA GLN A 67 14.43 3.83 9.94
C GLN A 67 12.99 4.15 10.33
N TYR A 68 12.13 4.23 9.33
CA TYR A 68 10.70 4.40 9.47
C TYR A 68 10.00 3.20 8.87
N VAL A 69 9.02 2.67 9.59
CA VAL A 69 8.34 1.43 9.23
C VAL A 69 6.84 1.63 9.32
N TRP A 70 6.14 1.23 8.26
CA TRP A 70 4.71 0.98 8.27
C TRP A 70 4.45 -0.52 8.48
N ILE A 71 3.58 -0.85 9.43
CA ILE A 71 3.09 -2.21 9.67
C ILE A 71 1.57 -2.11 9.81
N ASP A 72 0.83 -2.81 8.95
CA ASP A 72 -0.63 -2.89 9.04
C ASP A 72 -1.08 -3.61 10.30
N ALA A 73 -2.24 -3.22 10.83
CA ALA A 73 -2.82 -3.81 12.04
C ALA A 73 -3.17 -5.32 11.89
N GLY A 74 -3.27 -5.83 10.66
CA GLY A 74 -3.45 -7.26 10.39
C GLY A 74 -2.18 -8.09 10.60
N TYR A 75 -1.00 -7.45 10.75
CA TYR A 75 0.26 -8.16 10.91
C TYR A 75 0.25 -9.03 12.17
N GLY A 76 0.40 -10.34 11.97
CA GLY A 76 0.39 -11.34 13.04
C GLY A 76 -0.98 -11.93 13.37
N HIS A 77 -2.11 -11.41 12.86
CA HIS A 77 -3.47 -11.96 13.05
C HIS A 77 -3.83 -12.43 14.48
N GLY A 78 -3.28 -11.79 15.52
CA GLY A 78 -3.47 -12.20 16.92
C GLY A 78 -2.66 -13.42 17.37
N ASP A 79 -1.82 -13.98 16.50
CA ASP A 79 -0.88 -15.05 16.83
C ASP A 79 0.27 -14.50 17.69
N GLN A 80 0.22 -14.84 18.98
CA GLN A 80 1.22 -14.43 19.96
C GLN A 80 2.63 -14.97 19.63
N SER A 81 2.74 -16.05 18.86
CA SER A 81 4.04 -16.58 18.42
C SER A 81 4.75 -15.67 17.41
N LYS A 82 4.03 -14.72 16.79
CA LYS A 82 4.57 -13.73 15.85
C LYS A 82 5.01 -12.44 16.54
N ILE A 83 4.63 -12.24 17.81
CA ILE A 83 5.05 -11.09 18.61
C ILE A 83 6.49 -11.36 19.09
N PRO A 84 7.45 -10.46 18.84
CA PRO A 84 8.81 -10.64 19.30
C PRO A 84 8.88 -10.84 20.82
N LEU A 85 9.76 -11.73 21.27
CA LEU A 85 10.00 -11.96 22.68
C LEU A 85 10.38 -10.62 23.37
N HIS A 86 9.73 -10.32 24.50
CA HIS A 86 9.85 -9.04 25.22
C HIS A 86 9.42 -7.80 24.42
N CYS A 87 8.65 -7.96 23.34
CA CYS A 87 8.22 -6.89 22.45
C CYS A 87 9.39 -6.10 21.83
N HIS A 88 10.59 -6.70 21.78
CA HIS A 88 11.75 -6.07 21.18
C HIS A 88 11.84 -6.44 19.71
N TRP A 89 11.51 -5.48 18.85
CA TRP A 89 11.74 -5.59 17.42
C TRP A 89 12.99 -4.79 17.03
N LYS A 90 14.05 -5.47 16.61
CA LYS A 90 15.34 -4.88 16.20
C LYS A 90 15.72 -5.30 14.78
N PRO A 91 14.93 -4.92 13.77
CA PRO A 91 15.23 -5.26 12.39
C PRO A 91 16.47 -4.52 11.92
N THR A 92 17.22 -5.13 11.00
CA THR A 92 18.28 -4.43 10.26
C THR A 92 17.80 -4.27 8.82
N PHE A 93 17.73 -3.03 8.35
CA PHE A 93 17.34 -2.71 6.98
C PHE A 93 18.54 -2.18 6.21
N ALA A 94 18.57 -2.44 4.91
CA ALA A 94 19.56 -1.83 4.03
C ALA A 94 19.27 -0.33 3.85
N ASN A 95 20.32 0.48 3.81
CA ASN A 95 20.20 1.91 3.58
C ASN A 95 19.95 2.21 2.10
N ASN A 96 19.33 3.36 1.80
CA ASN A 96 19.09 3.84 0.45
C ASN A 96 18.15 2.96 -0.41
N VAL A 97 17.47 1.99 0.20
CA VAL A 97 16.50 1.13 -0.47
C VAL A 97 15.23 0.99 0.37
N ILE A 98 14.11 0.78 -0.31
CA ILE A 98 12.86 0.43 0.34
C ILE A 98 12.87 -1.07 0.64
N THR A 99 12.56 -1.43 1.88
CA THR A 99 12.32 -2.82 2.27
C THR A 99 10.83 -3.12 2.21
N VAL A 100 10.49 -4.19 1.50
CA VAL A 100 9.16 -4.78 1.44
C VAL A 100 9.24 -6.27 1.76
N ILE A 101 8.11 -6.88 2.10
CA ILE A 101 8.03 -8.34 2.31
C ILE A 101 7.53 -8.98 1.03
N LYS A 102 8.34 -9.85 0.44
CA LYS A 102 7.94 -10.73 -0.66
C LYS A 102 7.12 -11.89 -0.09
N LEU A 103 5.98 -12.17 -0.70
CA LEU A 103 5.07 -13.25 -0.28
C LEU A 103 5.24 -14.52 -1.13
N THR A 104 5.78 -14.40 -2.35
CA THR A 104 6.01 -15.54 -3.24
C THR A 104 7.28 -16.32 -2.90
N PRO A 105 7.35 -17.63 -3.25
CA PRO A 105 8.53 -18.46 -2.99
C PRO A 105 9.82 -17.87 -3.55
N GLU A 106 10.97 -18.25 -2.99
CA GLU A 106 12.28 -17.70 -3.37
C GLU A 106 12.57 -17.79 -4.87
N HIS A 107 12.24 -18.93 -5.49
CA HIS A 107 12.43 -19.18 -6.92
C HIS A 107 11.53 -18.35 -7.84
N ASP A 108 10.48 -17.72 -7.32
CA ASP A 108 9.57 -16.92 -8.12
C ASP A 108 9.99 -15.45 -8.15
N LYS A 109 10.37 -14.93 -9.31
CA LYS A 109 10.97 -13.60 -9.41
C LYS A 109 9.89 -12.55 -9.61
N ILE A 110 9.92 -11.48 -8.82
CA ILE A 110 8.98 -10.34 -8.93
C ILE A 110 8.99 -9.74 -10.35
N SER A 111 10.14 -9.77 -11.04
CA SER A 111 10.29 -9.28 -12.41
C SER A 111 9.47 -10.03 -13.46
N LYS A 112 8.87 -11.18 -13.11
CA LYS A 112 7.99 -11.92 -14.00
C LYS A 112 6.57 -11.34 -14.04
N TYR A 113 6.20 -10.53 -13.05
CA TYR A 113 4.88 -9.93 -12.99
C TYR A 113 4.93 -8.52 -13.53
N SER A 114 4.00 -8.22 -14.43
CA SER A 114 3.63 -6.88 -14.82
C SER A 114 2.41 -6.43 -14.04
N ILE A 115 2.11 -5.13 -14.08
CA ILE A 115 0.87 -4.64 -13.49
C ILE A 115 -0.37 -5.32 -14.09
N ASN A 116 -0.33 -5.79 -15.35
CA ASN A 116 -1.47 -6.48 -15.95
C ASN A 116 -1.63 -7.94 -15.49
N ASP A 117 -0.58 -8.50 -14.86
CA ASP A 117 -0.60 -9.85 -14.28
C ASP A 117 -1.01 -9.82 -12.80
N LEU A 118 -0.75 -8.71 -12.11
CA LEU A 118 -1.04 -8.52 -10.67
C LEU A 118 -2.42 -7.92 -10.43
N TYR A 119 -2.75 -6.87 -11.19
CA TYR A 119 -4.14 -6.43 -11.32
C TYR A 119 -4.88 -7.63 -11.92
N ARG A 120 -5.96 -8.11 -11.28
CA ARG A 120 -6.85 -9.21 -11.76
C ARG A 120 -6.59 -10.62 -11.22
N VAL A 121 -5.78 -10.81 -10.17
CA VAL A 121 -5.63 -12.13 -9.52
C VAL A 121 -5.62 -11.95 -8.01
N ASP A 122 -6.30 -12.84 -7.26
CA ASP A 122 -6.19 -12.98 -5.79
C ASP A 122 -4.80 -13.54 -5.41
N TRP A 123 -3.75 -12.83 -5.82
CA TRP A 123 -2.36 -13.20 -5.70
C TRP A 123 -1.54 -12.00 -5.29
N SER A 124 -1.23 -11.94 -4.00
CA SER A 124 -0.34 -10.92 -3.46
C SER A 124 1.13 -11.35 -3.66
N VAL A 125 1.88 -10.61 -4.47
CA VAL A 125 3.33 -10.86 -4.66
C VAL A 125 4.18 -10.19 -3.58
N VAL A 126 3.76 -9.01 -3.15
CA VAL A 126 4.40 -8.20 -2.12
C VAL A 126 3.35 -7.82 -1.08
N SER A 127 3.73 -7.79 0.20
CA SER A 127 2.84 -7.34 1.25
C SER A 127 2.64 -5.83 1.17
N GLY A 128 1.40 -5.38 0.91
CA GLY A 128 0.99 -3.98 1.07
C GLY A 128 0.90 -3.52 2.53
N GLY A 129 1.10 -4.43 3.48
CA GLY A 129 1.05 -4.16 4.92
C GLY A 129 2.42 -3.96 5.56
N PHE A 130 3.51 -3.96 4.79
CA PHE A 130 4.85 -3.70 5.31
C PHE A 130 5.66 -2.82 4.35
N LEU A 131 6.21 -1.73 4.88
CA LEU A 131 7.10 -0.82 4.15
C LEU A 131 8.12 -0.24 5.12
N ALA A 132 9.41 -0.28 4.79
CA ALA A 132 10.45 0.32 5.61
C ALA A 132 11.54 1.03 4.80
N GLY A 133 12.14 2.06 5.39
CA GLY A 133 13.31 2.74 4.85
C GLY A 133 13.75 3.94 5.69
N ASP A 134 14.92 4.49 5.36
CA ASP A 134 15.39 5.76 5.93
C ASP A 134 14.57 6.95 5.41
N ALA A 135 14.65 8.10 6.09
CA ALA A 135 13.83 9.26 5.77
C ALA A 135 14.00 9.76 4.31
N THR A 136 15.22 9.69 3.77
CA THR A 136 15.50 10.14 2.39
C THR A 136 14.86 9.18 1.40
N THR A 137 14.99 7.87 1.66
CA THR A 137 14.44 6.81 0.81
C THR A 137 12.91 6.81 0.84
N ILE A 138 12.29 7.00 2.00
CA ILE A 138 10.82 7.14 2.13
C ILE A 138 10.31 8.35 1.33
N ASN A 139 10.98 9.51 1.40
CA ASN A 139 10.59 10.68 0.61
C ASN A 139 10.64 10.40 -0.91
N ARG A 140 11.73 9.79 -1.38
CA ARG A 140 11.87 9.39 -2.79
C ARG A 140 10.78 8.42 -3.21
N PHE A 141 10.50 7.42 -2.37
CA PHE A 141 9.46 6.44 -2.61
C PHE A 141 8.08 7.08 -2.65
N TYR A 142 7.72 7.95 -1.70
CA TYR A 142 6.44 8.65 -1.71
C TYR A 142 6.24 9.45 -3.00
N ARG A 143 7.25 10.20 -3.45
CA ARG A 143 7.17 10.97 -4.70
C ARG A 143 6.99 10.07 -5.92
N PHE A 144 7.73 8.96 -5.97
CA PHE A 144 7.60 7.97 -7.04
C PHE A 144 6.21 7.34 -7.03
N TYR A 145 5.77 6.83 -5.88
CA TYR A 145 4.47 6.21 -5.69
C TYR A 145 3.33 7.15 -6.05
N TYR A 146 3.37 8.40 -5.58
CA TYR A 146 2.35 9.40 -5.89
C TYR A 146 2.23 9.63 -7.40
N LYS A 147 3.36 9.78 -8.10
CA LYS A 147 3.36 9.91 -9.56
C LYS A 147 2.75 8.66 -10.23
N THR A 148 3.24 7.47 -9.87
CA THR A 148 2.74 6.21 -10.42
C THR A 148 1.24 6.06 -10.17
N PHE A 149 0.76 6.44 -8.99
CA PHE A 149 -0.66 6.38 -8.65
C PHE A 149 -1.50 7.30 -9.55
N LEU A 150 -1.02 8.51 -9.87
CA LEU A 150 -1.71 9.38 -10.82
C LEU A 150 -1.74 8.78 -12.23
N ASP A 151 -0.62 8.18 -12.68
CA ASP A 151 -0.58 7.49 -13.97
C ASP A 151 -1.58 6.32 -14.01
N LEU A 152 -1.82 5.64 -12.88
CA LEU A 152 -2.84 4.59 -12.75
C LEU A 152 -4.26 5.17 -12.75
N LEU A 153 -4.48 6.25 -12.01
CA LEU A 153 -5.77 6.92 -11.96
C LEU A 153 -6.20 7.41 -13.35
N ASP A 154 -5.29 8.00 -14.12
CA ASP A 154 -5.50 8.39 -15.51
C ASP A 154 -5.86 7.18 -16.40
N ALA A 155 -5.32 6.00 -16.08
CA ALA A 155 -5.66 4.72 -16.70
C ALA A 155 -6.92 4.06 -16.11
N ARG A 156 -7.67 4.78 -15.26
CA ARG A 156 -8.86 4.33 -14.53
C ARG A 156 -8.61 3.18 -13.55
N LYS A 157 -7.45 3.19 -12.90
CA LYS A 157 -7.00 2.19 -11.93
C LYS A 157 -6.73 2.83 -10.56
N VAL A 158 -7.33 2.28 -9.52
CA VAL A 158 -7.41 2.84 -8.15
C VAL A 158 -7.05 1.80 -7.08
N ASP A 159 -7.30 0.51 -7.31
CA ASP A 159 -7.03 -0.57 -6.35
C ASP A 159 -6.60 -1.86 -7.08
N ASP A 160 -5.73 -2.70 -6.51
CA ASP A 160 -5.25 -3.91 -7.18
C ASP A 160 -6.32 -5.02 -7.32
N ASP A 161 -7.38 -4.96 -6.51
CA ASP A 161 -8.59 -5.78 -6.66
C ASP A 161 -9.58 -5.19 -7.67
N GLN A 162 -9.34 -4.00 -8.25
CA GLN A 162 -10.13 -3.50 -9.38
C GLN A 162 -9.82 -4.28 -10.65
N VAL A 163 -10.82 -4.37 -11.50
CA VAL A 163 -10.89 -5.43 -12.48
C VAL A 163 -11.45 -4.95 -13.82
N SER A 164 -11.96 -3.71 -13.94
CA SER A 164 -12.30 -3.03 -15.22
C SER A 164 -11.22 -2.10 -15.75
#